data_AF-A0A3C1W5Z0-F1
#
_entry.id   AF-A0A3C1W5Z0-F1
#
_cell.length_a   1.000
_cell.length_b   1.000
_cell.length_c   1.000
_cell.angle_alpha   90.00
_cell.angle_beta   90.00
_cell.angle_gamma   90.00
#
_symmetry.space_group_name_H-M   'P 1'
#
loop_
_entity.id
_entity.type
_entity.pdbx_description
1 polymer ?
#
loop_
_entity_poly.entity_id
_entity_poly.type
_entity_poly.pdbx_seq_one_letter_code
_entity_poly.pdbx_strand_id
1 'polypeptide(L)'
;GEGDESGQYEGLVYLPCTAENNFTPAIPQGKVDLIYLCYPNNPTGTVATREQLEQWVAYAREHDAVILYDAAYEAFVQDPGLPRSIYEIEGARECAIEFRSFSKNGG
;
A
#
# COMPACT_ATOMS: atom_id res chain seq x y z
N GLY A 1 1.88 -21.75 6.95
CA GLY A 1 0.92 -22.86 6.90
C GLY A 1 0.73 -23.28 5.46
N GLU A 2 -0.11 -24.27 5.19
CA GLU A 2 -0.65 -24.48 3.85
C GLU A 2 -1.70 -23.40 3.56
N GLY A 3 -1.87 -23.02 2.29
CA GLY A 3 -2.92 -22.09 1.88
C GLY A 3 -4.26 -22.80 1.71
N ASP A 4 -5.37 -22.08 1.87
CA ASP A 4 -6.71 -22.58 1.58
C ASP A 4 -6.97 -22.68 0.05
N GLU A 5 -8.19 -23.08 -0.33
CA GLU A 5 -8.61 -23.23 -1.73
C GLU A 5 -8.54 -21.92 -2.54
N SER A 6 -8.51 -20.77 -1.85
CA SER A 6 -8.36 -19.44 -2.45
C SER A 6 -6.90 -18.96 -2.49
N GLY A 7 -5.96 -19.77 -2.00
CA GLY A 7 -4.54 -19.45 -1.90
C GLY A 7 -4.19 -18.53 -0.72
N GLN A 8 -5.10 -18.38 0.25
CA GLN A 8 -4.91 -17.54 1.42
C GLN A 8 -4.33 -18.33 2.59
N TYR A 9 -3.50 -17.70 3.40
CA TYR A 9 -2.89 -18.29 4.58
C TYR A 9 -3.57 -17.80 5.86
N GLU A 10 -3.78 -18.71 6.80
CA GLU A 10 -4.29 -18.39 8.14
C GLU A 10 -3.40 -17.37 8.86
N GLY A 11 -4.03 -16.44 9.59
CA GLY A 11 -3.35 -15.40 10.35
C GLY A 11 -3.00 -14.14 9.55
N LEU A 12 -3.24 -14.13 8.24
CA LEU A 12 -3.11 -12.93 7.41
C LEU A 12 -4.47 -12.28 7.15
N VAL A 13 -4.49 -10.95 7.19
CA VAL A 13 -5.63 -10.16 6.74
C VAL A 13 -5.39 -9.80 5.27
N TYR A 14 -6.17 -10.40 4.38
CA TYR A 14 -6.15 -10.09 2.96
C TYR A 14 -7.01 -8.87 2.68
N LEU A 15 -6.46 -7.91 1.92
CA LEU A 15 -7.11 -6.68 1.51
C LEU A 15 -7.56 -6.83 0.05
N PRO A 16 -8.84 -7.10 -0.24
CA PRO A 16 -9.26 -7.39 -1.60
C PRO A 16 -9.14 -6.16 -2.50
N CYS A 17 -8.39 -6.28 -3.59
CA CYS A 17 -8.34 -5.31 -4.67
C CYS A 17 -9.07 -5.92 -5.87
N THR A 18 -10.27 -5.45 -6.16
CA THR A 18 -11.14 -6.01 -7.21
C THR A 18 -11.52 -4.94 -8.23
N ALA A 19 -12.06 -5.34 -9.38
CA ALA A 19 -12.52 -4.39 -10.38
C ALA A 19 -13.63 -3.46 -9.82
N GLU A 20 -14.50 -4.00 -8.97
CA GLU A 20 -15.64 -3.29 -8.37
C GLU A 20 -15.20 -2.18 -7.41
N ASN A 21 -14.06 -2.35 -6.73
CA ASN A 21 -13.49 -1.31 -5.86
C ASN A 21 -12.36 -0.50 -6.53
N ASN A 22 -12.24 -0.57 -7.86
CA ASN A 22 -11.18 0.07 -8.63
C ASN A 22 -9.77 -0.30 -8.12
N PHE A 23 -9.60 -1.54 -7.66
CA PHE A 23 -8.38 -2.07 -7.06
C PHE A 23 -7.86 -1.24 -5.88
N THR A 24 -8.76 -0.53 -5.20
CA THR A 24 -8.47 0.21 -3.98
C THR A 24 -9.08 -0.56 -2.80
N PRO A 25 -8.27 -1.18 -1.94
CA PRO A 25 -8.79 -1.91 -0.80
C PRO A 25 -9.33 -0.94 0.26
N ALA A 26 -10.34 -1.38 1.00
CA ALA A 26 -10.78 -0.69 2.19
C ALA A 26 -9.76 -0.84 3.33
N ILE A 27 -9.70 0.13 4.23
CA ILE A 27 -8.98 -0.01 5.50
C ILE A 27 -9.57 -1.21 6.27
N PRO A 28 -8.73 -2.13 6.78
CA PRO A 28 -9.21 -3.33 7.45
C PRO A 28 -9.96 -3.00 8.75
N GLN A 29 -10.89 -3.87 9.12
CA GLN A 29 -11.55 -3.79 10.41
C GLN A 29 -10.66 -4.43 11.48
N GLY A 30 -10.46 -3.72 12.58
CA GLY A 30 -9.59 -4.17 13.67
C GLY A 30 -8.11 -3.85 13.43
N LYS A 31 -7.27 -4.27 14.37
CA LYS A 31 -5.83 -3.98 14.36
C LYS A 31 -5.04 -5.02 13.58
N VAL A 32 -4.12 -4.55 12.75
CA VAL A 32 -2.99 -5.32 12.23
C VAL A 32 -1.69 -4.62 12.61
N ASP A 33 -0.60 -5.38 12.75
CA ASP A 33 0.68 -4.81 13.16
C ASP A 33 1.54 -4.36 11.96
N LEU A 34 1.40 -5.02 10.80
CA LEU A 34 2.17 -4.74 9.58
C LEU A 34 1.23 -4.67 8.38
N ILE A 35 1.45 -3.68 7.50
CA ILE A 35 0.63 -3.43 6.31
C ILE A 35 1.54 -3.37 5.09
N TYR A 36 1.31 -4.23 4.10
CA TYR A 36 2.03 -4.17 2.83
C TYR A 36 1.20 -3.42 1.81
N LEU A 37 1.70 -2.26 1.37
CA LEU A 37 1.10 -1.45 0.30
C LEU A 37 2.08 -1.36 -0.86
N CYS A 38 1.61 -1.59 -2.08
CA CYS A 38 2.42 -1.48 -3.28
C CYS A 38 1.74 -0.49 -4.22
N TYR A 39 2.39 0.65 -4.46
CA TYR A 39 1.87 1.75 -5.28
C TYR A 39 3.01 2.43 -6.05
N PRO A 40 2.98 2.41 -7.40
CA PRO A 40 2.00 1.74 -8.26
C PRO A 40 1.93 0.22 -8.01
N ASN A 41 0.72 -0.32 -7.94
CA ASN A 41 0.50 -1.72 -7.64
C ASN A 41 0.99 -2.61 -8.77
N ASN A 42 1.76 -3.63 -8.43
CA ASN A 42 1.96 -4.78 -9.29
C ASN A 42 1.07 -5.92 -8.80
N PRO A 43 0.14 -6.46 -9.61
CA PRO A 43 0.04 -6.33 -11.07
C PRO A 43 -0.99 -5.32 -11.62
N THR A 44 -1.81 -4.65 -10.80
CA THR A 44 -2.98 -3.91 -11.33
C THR A 44 -2.64 -2.56 -11.97
N GLY A 45 -1.46 -2.01 -11.68
CA GLY A 45 -1.03 -0.68 -12.12
C GLY A 45 -1.67 0.48 -11.35
N THR A 46 -2.54 0.20 -10.38
CA THR A 46 -3.28 1.22 -9.61
C THR A 46 -2.32 2.08 -8.79
N VAL A 47 -2.62 3.38 -8.69
CA VAL A 47 -1.87 4.33 -7.87
C VAL A 47 -2.81 4.86 -6.79
N ALA A 48 -2.33 4.98 -5.56
CA ALA A 48 -3.10 5.55 -4.47
C ALA A 48 -3.20 7.08 -4.60
N THR A 49 -4.38 7.64 -4.32
CA THR A 49 -4.53 9.09 -4.17
C THR A 49 -3.93 9.57 -2.85
N ARG A 50 -3.72 10.88 -2.73
CA ARG A 50 -3.26 11.49 -1.48
C ARG A 50 -4.19 11.17 -0.31
N GLU A 51 -5.50 11.31 -0.52
CA GLU A 51 -6.53 11.07 0.50
C GLU A 51 -6.53 9.61 0.97
N GLN A 52 -6.31 8.67 0.04
CA GLN A 52 -6.20 7.25 0.38
C GLN A 52 -4.95 6.97 1.23
N LEU A 53 -3.81 7.57 0.89
CA LEU A 53 -2.60 7.41 1.69
C LEU A 53 -2.71 8.11 3.06
N GLU A 54 -3.40 9.25 3.14
CA GLU A 54 -3.72 9.91 4.42
C GLU A 54 -4.55 8.99 5.34
N GLN A 55 -5.54 8.28 4.79
CA GLN A 55 -6.32 7.29 5.54
C GLN A 55 -5.45 6.14 6.06
N TRP A 56 -4.53 5.63 5.24
CA TRP A 56 -3.59 4.59 5.66
C TRP A 56 -2.64 5.05 6.76
N VAL A 57 -2.07 6.25 6.64
CA VAL A 57 -1.18 6.82 7.65
C VAL A 57 -1.94 7.08 8.95
N ALA A 58 -3.17 7.60 8.88
CA ALA A 58 -4.02 7.79 10.06
C ALA A 58 -4.31 6.45 10.76
N TYR A 59 -4.74 5.44 10.01
CA TYR A 59 -4.98 4.09 10.54
C TYR A 59 -3.73 3.50 11.21
N ALA A 60 -2.58 3.58 10.54
CA ALA A 60 -1.34 3.01 11.04
C ALA A 60 -0.90 3.67 12.36
N ARG A 61 -1.04 4.99 12.47
CA ARG A 61 -0.75 5.73 13.70
C ARG A 61 -1.75 5.43 14.82
N GLU A 62 -3.03 5.26 14.50
CA GLU A 62 -4.06 4.91 15.49
C GLU A 62 -3.86 3.51 16.07
N HIS A 63 -3.28 2.59 15.31
CA HIS A 63 -3.17 1.18 15.72
C HIS A 63 -1.74 0.71 16.01
N ASP A 64 -0.76 1.62 16.05
CA ASP A 64 0.67 1.32 16.17
C ASP A 64 1.14 0.31 15.11
N ALA A 65 0.60 0.40 13.90
CA ALA A 65 0.97 -0.45 12.78
C ALA A 65 2.13 0.17 11.98
N VAL A 66 2.91 -0.67 11.30
CA VAL A 66 3.95 -0.23 10.36
C VAL A 66 3.53 -0.51 8.93
N ILE A 67 3.55 0.54 8.11
CA ILE A 67 3.35 0.46 6.67
C ILE A 67 4.68 0.11 6.00
N LEU A 68 4.67 -0.96 5.23
CA LEU A 68 5.72 -1.39 4.33
C LEU A 68 5.29 -0.97 2.92
N TYR A 69 5.79 0.18 2.46
CA TYR A 69 5.36 0.84 1.23
C TYR A 69 6.33 0.55 0.09
N ASP A 70 5.94 -0.32 -0.83
CA ASP A 70 6.70 -0.60 -2.05
C ASP A 70 6.36 0.43 -3.14
N ALA A 71 7.31 1.33 -3.37
CA ALA A 71 7.26 2.37 -4.40
C ALA A 71 8.18 2.03 -5.59
N ALA A 72 8.42 0.76 -5.91
CA ALA A 72 9.40 0.38 -6.93
C ALA A 72 9.06 0.80 -8.38
N TYR A 73 7.82 1.19 -8.66
CA TYR A 73 7.36 1.67 -9.97
C TYR A 73 7.00 3.16 -9.96
N GLU A 74 7.43 3.92 -8.94
CA GLU A 74 7.02 5.30 -8.71
C GLU A 74 7.32 6.25 -9.87
N ALA A 75 8.40 5.99 -10.62
CA ALA A 75 8.77 6.82 -11.76
C ALA A 75 7.83 6.72 -12.97
N PHE A 76 6.97 5.69 -13.02
CA PHE A 76 5.98 5.55 -14.08
C PHE A 76 4.69 6.34 -13.82
N VAL A 77 4.51 6.94 -12.63
CA VAL A 77 3.34 7.76 -12.31
C VAL A 77 3.31 9.01 -13.20
N GLN A 78 2.34 9.05 -14.12
CA GLN A 78 2.18 10.12 -15.10
C GLN A 78 1.42 11.33 -14.57
N ASP A 79 0.46 11.11 -13.65
CA ASP A 79 -0.33 12.19 -13.07
C ASP A 79 0.52 12.95 -12.01
N PRO A 80 0.82 14.24 -12.20
CA PRO A 80 1.61 15.02 -11.25
C PRO A 80 0.87 15.32 -9.94
N GLY A 81 -0.46 15.12 -9.88
CA GLY A 81 -1.25 15.28 -8.67
C GLY A 81 -1.21 14.08 -7.73
N LEU A 82 -0.69 12.93 -8.18
CA LEU A 82 -0.59 11.71 -7.37
C LEU A 82 0.76 11.60 -6.66
N PRO A 83 0.77 11.13 -5.39
CA PRO A 83 1.99 10.96 -4.62
C PRO A 83 2.88 9.86 -5.21
N ARG A 84 4.20 10.07 -5.15
CA ARG A 84 5.25 9.09 -5.54
C ARG A 84 6.01 8.55 -4.33
N SER A 85 5.81 9.15 -3.16
CA SER A 85 6.37 8.68 -1.90
C SER A 85 5.32 8.71 -0.80
N ILE A 86 5.32 7.71 0.07
CA ILE A 86 4.49 7.73 1.28
C ILE A 86 4.89 8.89 2.20
N TYR A 87 6.14 9.36 2.14
CA TYR A 87 6.65 10.47 2.93
C TYR A 87 6.18 11.85 2.46
N GLU A 88 5.37 11.92 1.40
CA GLU A 88 4.60 13.12 1.05
C GLU A 88 3.37 13.33 1.95
N ILE A 89 3.03 12.33 2.77
CA ILE A 89 1.93 12.38 3.72
C ILE A 89 2.46 12.74 5.11
N GLU A 90 1.84 13.72 5.75
CA GLU A 90 2.21 14.13 7.11
C GLU A 90 2.01 12.98 8.10
N GLY A 91 2.99 12.78 8.99
CA GLY A 91 2.97 11.67 9.96
C GLY A 91 3.50 10.34 9.41
N ALA A 92 3.69 10.17 8.11
CA ALA A 92 4.19 8.91 7.54
C ALA A 92 5.57 8.49 8.06
N ARG A 93 6.41 9.45 8.47
CA ARG A 93 7.72 9.17 9.09
C ARG A 93 7.63 8.42 10.43
N GLU A 94 6.48 8.46 11.10
CA GLU A 94 6.26 7.79 12.38
C GLU A 94 5.90 6.31 12.20
N CYS A 95 5.35 5.93 11.03
CA CYS A 95 4.70 4.64 10.85
C CYS A 95 5.00 3.95 9.50
N ALA A 96 5.89 4.49 8.65
CA ALA A 96 6.13 3.92 7.31
C ALA A 96 7.62 3.70 6.99
N ILE A 97 7.89 2.59 6.30
CA ILE A 97 9.16 2.24 5.67
C ILE A 97 8.89 2.16 4.17
N GLU A 98 9.66 2.91 3.36
CA GLU A 98 9.54 2.92 1.90
C GLU A 98 10.63 2.10 1.22
N PHE A 99 10.23 1.27 0.25
CA PHE A 99 11.13 0.52 -0.63
C PHE A 99 11.12 1.13 -2.03
N ARG A 100 12.30 1.26 -2.63
CA ARG A 100 12.48 1.71 -4.02
C ARG A 100 13.41 0.77 -4.76
N SER A 101 13.36 0.82 -6.09
CA SER A 101 14.21 -0.03 -6.93
C SER A 101 14.75 0.71 -8.14
N PHE A 102 16.08 0.76 -8.27
CA PHE A 102 16.71 1.27 -9.49
C PHE A 102 16.49 0.33 -10.69
N SER A 103 16.48 -0.98 -10.48
CA SER A 103 16.29 -1.98 -11.53
C SER A 103 14.93 -1.89 -12.23
N LYS A 104 13.96 -1.24 -11.60
CA LYS A 104 12.60 -1.06 -12.12
C LYS A 104 12.31 0.38 -12.53
N ASN A 105 13.31 1.27 -12.57
CA ASN A 105 13.11 2.70 -12.87
C ASN A 105 13.11 3.02 -14.39
N GLY A 106 13.02 2.02 -15.27
CA GLY A 106 13.01 2.21 -16.73
C GLY A 106 14.22 1.68 -17.50
N GLY A 107 15.14 0.96 -16.82
CA GLY A 107 16.32 0.34 -17.44
C GLY A 107 17.62 1.04 -17.08
#